data_AF-A0A4Q7N2T8-F1
#
_entry.id   AF-A0A4Q7N2T8-F1
#
_cell.length_a   1.000
_cell.length_b   1.000
_cell.length_c   1.000
_cell.angle_alpha   90.00
_cell.angle_beta   90.00
_cell.angle_gamma   90.00
#
_symmetry.space_group_name_H-M   'P 1'
#
loop_
_entity.id
_entity.type
_entity.pdbx_description
1 polymer ?
#
loop_
_entity_poly.entity_id
_entity_poly.type
_entity_poly.pdbx_seq_one_letter_code
_entity_poly.pdbx_strand_id
1 'polypeptide(L)'
;MFDKKEIFYQAVDENNALVYAKYRTQIYTRTETDFFSNTSELIKGSGLTKQEEGIHRPDLPLRLNCFKESFWTVDRFETPDDFKTFLNQQLIDHEKIENLHTSKIVVIPTGQTGANKKSVLLENNEGVFDGLELMFNCFNIQQQYVKPEKRYFSRHRLAQKGREEKRLTGFGLYRLGIQGNIPSFYLGGYMSFGELETDDSLIV
;
A
#
# COMPACT_ATOMS: atom_id res chain seq x y z
N MET A 1 1.39 -13.14 6.65
CA MET A 1 0.81 -11.98 7.35
C MET A 1 -0.51 -11.69 6.68
N PHE A 2 -1.59 -11.79 7.45
CA PHE A 2 -2.95 -11.55 6.96
C PHE A 2 -3.40 -10.26 7.61
N ASP A 3 -3.91 -9.31 6.83
CA ASP A 3 -4.85 -8.37 7.40
C ASP A 3 -6.28 -8.93 7.20
N LYS A 4 -7.28 -8.24 7.74
CA LYS A 4 -8.67 -8.71 7.67
C LYS A 4 -9.25 -8.71 6.25
N LYS A 5 -8.57 -8.09 5.29
CA LYS A 5 -9.04 -7.87 3.93
C LYS A 5 -8.21 -8.60 2.89
N GLU A 6 -6.89 -8.52 2.98
CA GLU A 6 -5.98 -9.03 1.96
C GLU A 6 -4.83 -9.83 2.58
N ILE A 7 -4.30 -10.73 1.74
CA ILE A 7 -3.08 -11.46 2.01
C ILE A 7 -2.11 -11.28 0.84
N PHE A 8 -0.81 -11.37 1.14
CA PHE A 8 0.18 -11.57 0.09
C PHE A 8 0.41 -13.04 -0.18
N TYR A 9 0.56 -13.37 -1.46
CA TYR A 9 1.02 -14.67 -1.90
C TYR A 9 1.97 -14.53 -3.07
N GLN A 10 2.77 -15.57 -3.28
CA GLN A 10 3.58 -15.74 -4.48
C GLN A 10 3.56 -17.22 -4.85
N ALA A 11 3.48 -17.51 -6.14
CA ALA A 11 3.64 -18.87 -6.63
C ALA A 11 5.12 -19.29 -6.53
N VAL A 12 5.36 -20.57 -6.26
CA VAL A 12 6.68 -21.18 -6.40
C VAL A 12 7.08 -21.24 -7.88
N ASP A 13 8.38 -21.23 -8.16
CA ASP A 13 8.86 -21.48 -9.52
C ASP A 13 8.68 -22.96 -9.93
N GLU A 14 8.99 -23.29 -11.19
CA GLU A 14 8.91 -24.65 -11.75
C GLU A 14 9.72 -25.70 -10.98
N ASN A 15 10.66 -25.27 -10.13
CA ASN A 15 11.48 -26.13 -9.28
C ASN A 15 10.97 -26.19 -7.84
N ASN A 16 9.75 -25.73 -7.56
CA ASN A 16 9.18 -25.56 -6.22
C ASN A 16 10.02 -24.65 -5.31
N ALA A 17 10.85 -23.76 -5.87
CA ALA A 17 11.63 -22.83 -5.08
C ALA A 17 10.85 -21.53 -4.87
N LEU A 18 10.92 -21.00 -3.64
CA LEU A 18 10.46 -19.66 -3.34
C LEU A 18 11.38 -18.66 -4.05
N VAL A 19 10.77 -17.82 -4.88
CA VAL A 19 11.45 -16.80 -5.68
C VAL A 19 12.12 -15.73 -4.78
N TYR A 20 11.68 -15.64 -3.51
CA TYR A 20 12.13 -14.68 -2.50
C TYR A 20 13.65 -14.56 -2.36
N ALA A 21 14.38 -15.67 -2.34
CA ALA A 21 15.82 -15.68 -2.09
C ALA A 21 16.66 -15.15 -3.27
N LYS A 22 16.12 -15.12 -4.49
CA LYS A 22 16.88 -14.81 -5.71
C LYS A 22 16.84 -13.31 -6.08
N TYR A 23 15.77 -12.60 -5.71
CA TYR A 23 15.52 -11.25 -6.24
C TYR A 23 15.51 -10.18 -5.16
N ARG A 24 16.34 -9.15 -5.35
CA ARG A 24 16.37 -7.97 -4.47
C ARG A 24 15.11 -7.09 -4.59
N THR A 25 14.35 -7.21 -5.68
CA THR A 25 13.13 -6.43 -5.94
C THR A 25 12.02 -7.37 -6.36
N GLN A 26 10.87 -7.28 -5.68
CA GLN A 26 9.72 -8.15 -5.90
C GLN A 26 8.42 -7.39 -5.59
N ILE A 27 7.38 -7.67 -6.36
CA ILE A 27 6.02 -7.22 -6.10
C ILE A 27 5.25 -8.43 -5.58
N TYR A 28 4.52 -8.26 -4.49
CA TYR A 28 3.69 -9.30 -3.92
C TYR A 28 2.34 -9.33 -4.61
N THR A 29 1.88 -10.52 -4.98
CA THR A 29 0.51 -10.72 -5.44
C THR A 29 -0.43 -10.66 -4.24
N ARG A 30 -1.64 -10.14 -4.45
CA ARG A 30 -2.65 -9.93 -3.41
C ARG A 30 -3.91 -10.69 -3.75
N THR A 31 -4.59 -11.20 -2.73
CA THR A 31 -5.95 -11.71 -2.85
C THR A 31 -6.70 -11.45 -1.55
N GLU A 32 -8.02 -11.53 -1.58
CA GLU A 32 -8.85 -11.37 -0.40
C GLU A 32 -8.62 -12.50 0.60
N THR A 33 -8.55 -12.15 1.88
CA THR A 33 -8.32 -13.11 2.96
C THR A 33 -9.41 -14.18 2.99
N ASP A 34 -10.68 -13.78 2.91
CA ASP A 34 -11.82 -14.71 2.91
C ASP A 34 -11.81 -15.63 1.70
N PHE A 35 -11.51 -15.09 0.51
CA PHE A 35 -11.40 -15.90 -0.70
C PHE A 35 -10.30 -16.95 -0.57
N PHE A 36 -9.09 -16.54 -0.16
CA PHE A 36 -7.98 -17.46 0.00
C PHE A 36 -8.25 -18.53 1.06
N SER A 37 -8.78 -18.15 2.21
CA SER A 37 -9.10 -19.09 3.30
C SER A 37 -10.11 -20.16 2.88
N ASN A 38 -11.03 -19.85 1.96
CA ASN A 38 -12.05 -20.78 1.49
C ASN A 38 -11.66 -21.60 0.26
N THR A 39 -10.63 -21.19 -0.49
CA THR A 39 -10.27 -21.80 -1.79
C THR A 39 -8.88 -22.42 -1.83
N SER A 40 -8.07 -22.24 -0.80
CA SER A 40 -6.71 -22.77 -0.73
C SER A 40 -6.60 -23.96 0.22
N GLU A 41 -5.69 -24.88 -0.11
CA GLU A 41 -5.29 -25.99 0.74
C GLU A 41 -3.80 -25.85 1.08
N LEU A 42 -3.45 -26.01 2.37
CA LEU A 42 -2.06 -25.98 2.80
C LEU A 42 -1.38 -27.32 2.46
N ILE A 43 -0.52 -27.30 1.43
CA ILE A 43 0.28 -28.47 1.04
C ILE A 43 1.45 -28.69 2.02
N LYS A 44 2.18 -27.62 2.36
CA LYS A 44 3.34 -27.66 3.25
C LYS A 44 3.57 -26.30 3.92
N GLY A 45 3.80 -26.31 5.23
CA GLY A 45 4.26 -25.14 5.97
C GLY A 45 5.78 -25.09 6.06
N SER A 46 6.36 -23.92 5.77
CA SER A 46 7.75 -23.60 6.11
C SER A 46 7.82 -22.15 6.57
N GLY A 47 8.47 -21.90 7.70
CA GLY A 47 8.73 -20.54 8.18
C GLY A 47 9.80 -19.83 7.33
N LEU A 48 9.82 -18.50 7.41
CA LEU A 48 10.92 -17.71 6.85
C LEU A 48 12.18 -17.94 7.69
N THR A 49 13.34 -17.93 7.04
CA THR A 49 14.63 -17.84 7.74
C THR A 49 14.81 -16.44 8.33
N LYS A 50 15.70 -16.28 9.33
CA LYS A 50 16.00 -14.95 9.91
C LYS A 50 16.45 -13.91 8.88
N GLN A 51 17.16 -14.35 7.85
CA GLN A 51 17.58 -13.49 6.75
C GLN A 51 16.38 -13.02 5.93
N GLU A 52 15.47 -13.93 5.61
CA GLU A 52 14.23 -13.59 4.90
C GLU A 52 13.32 -12.71 5.75
N GLU A 53 13.17 -12.99 7.05
CA GLU A 53 12.42 -12.12 7.98
C GLU A 53 12.97 -10.69 7.97
N GLY A 54 14.29 -10.53 7.98
CA GLY A 54 14.95 -9.21 7.93
C GLY A 54 14.70 -8.46 6.62
N ILE A 55 14.52 -9.16 5.50
CA ILE A 55 14.27 -8.55 4.18
C ILE A 55 12.78 -8.28 3.96
N HIS A 56 11.95 -9.31 4.16
CA HIS A 56 10.52 -9.30 3.86
C HIS A 56 9.74 -8.47 4.88
N ARG A 57 10.25 -8.42 6.12
CA ARG A 57 9.64 -7.72 7.24
C ARG A 57 8.15 -8.08 7.36
N PRO A 58 7.85 -9.37 7.61
CA PRO A 58 6.48 -9.88 7.72
C PRO A 58 5.74 -9.33 8.94
N ASP A 59 6.41 -8.52 9.77
CA ASP A 59 5.88 -7.77 10.90
C ASP A 59 5.37 -6.37 10.51
N LEU A 60 5.72 -5.84 9.33
CA LEU A 60 5.23 -4.54 8.84
C LEU A 60 3.83 -4.66 8.21
N PRO A 61 2.93 -3.69 8.47
CA PRO A 61 1.54 -3.80 8.07
C PRO A 61 1.35 -3.84 6.54
N LEU A 62 0.31 -4.56 6.09
CA LEU A 62 -0.05 -4.60 4.66
C LEU A 62 -0.69 -3.29 4.18
N ARG A 63 -1.30 -2.55 5.11
CA ARG A 63 -2.02 -1.29 4.94
C ARG A 63 -1.69 -0.40 6.12
N LEU A 64 -1.40 0.86 5.88
CA LEU A 64 -1.04 1.82 6.91
C LEU A 64 -1.75 3.15 6.63
N ASN A 65 -2.27 3.79 7.68
CA ASN A 65 -2.80 5.16 7.63
C ASN A 65 -3.79 5.38 6.46
N CYS A 66 -4.80 4.51 6.38
CA CYS A 66 -5.82 4.52 5.32
C CYS A 66 -7.07 5.27 5.78
N PHE A 67 -7.36 6.42 5.17
CA PHE A 67 -8.48 7.30 5.54
C PHE A 67 -9.42 7.53 4.38
N LYS A 68 -10.73 7.41 4.61
CA LYS A 68 -11.78 7.49 3.57
C LYS A 68 -12.18 8.92 3.21
N GLU A 69 -12.08 9.83 4.17
CA GLU A 69 -12.75 11.14 4.14
C GLU A 69 -11.95 12.23 3.41
N SER A 70 -10.79 11.90 2.85
CA SER A 70 -9.87 12.86 2.24
C SER A 70 -9.19 12.28 0.99
N PHE A 71 -8.45 13.08 0.23
CA PHE A 71 -7.73 12.64 -0.95
C PHE A 71 -6.32 13.20 -0.95
N TRP A 72 -5.44 12.58 -1.73
CA TRP A 72 -4.16 13.19 -2.08
C TRP A 72 -4.39 14.53 -2.77
N THR A 73 -3.66 15.56 -2.34
CA THR A 73 -3.82 16.94 -2.79
C THR A 73 -2.71 17.34 -3.76
N VAL A 74 -2.99 18.35 -4.58
CA VAL A 74 -1.95 19.04 -5.38
C VAL A 74 -1.11 19.98 -4.51
N ASP A 75 -1.66 20.38 -3.36
CA ASP A 75 -1.00 21.31 -2.45
C ASP A 75 0.21 20.64 -1.82
N ARG A 76 1.32 21.39 -1.79
CA ARG A 76 2.52 21.03 -1.05
C ARG A 76 2.42 21.63 0.34
N PHE A 77 2.81 20.85 1.34
CA PHE A 77 2.91 21.33 2.72
C PHE A 77 4.35 21.76 2.99
N GLU A 78 4.54 23.01 3.42
CA GLU A 78 5.87 23.56 3.72
C GLU A 78 6.35 23.10 5.10
N THR A 79 5.44 23.00 6.07
CA THR A 79 5.76 22.56 7.43
C THR A 79 4.86 21.40 7.91
N PRO A 80 5.33 20.61 8.90
CA PRO A 80 4.48 19.60 9.54
C PRO A 80 3.22 20.16 10.20
N ASP A 81 3.24 21.41 10.67
CA ASP A 81 2.07 22.03 11.31
C ASP A 81 1.00 22.47 10.30
N ASP A 82 1.41 22.88 9.09
CA ASP A 82 0.48 23.10 7.98
C ASP A 82 -0.24 21.80 7.61
N PHE A 83 0.49 20.70 7.60
CA PHE A 83 -0.07 19.38 7.32
C PHE A 83 -1.03 18.90 8.41
N LYS A 84 -0.70 19.08 9.69
CA LYS A 84 -1.63 18.81 10.80
C LYS A 84 -2.91 19.65 10.69
N THR A 85 -2.77 20.91 10.29
CA THR A 85 -3.93 21.80 10.06
C THR A 85 -4.83 21.25 8.96
N PHE A 86 -4.24 20.76 7.86
CA PHE A 86 -4.98 20.07 6.82
C PHE A 86 -5.69 18.80 7.33
N LEU A 87 -4.99 17.93 8.06
CA LEU A 87 -5.60 16.70 8.60
C LEU A 87 -6.79 17.01 9.53
N ASN A 88 -6.68 18.03 10.39
CA ASN A 88 -7.77 18.50 11.23
C ASN A 88 -8.98 18.99 10.41
N GLN A 89 -8.76 19.71 9.31
CA GLN A 89 -9.85 20.15 8.41
C GLN A 89 -10.56 18.98 7.72
N GLN A 90 -9.83 17.88 7.50
CA GLN A 90 -10.38 16.64 6.95
C GLN A 90 -11.00 15.73 8.02
N LEU A 91 -11.11 16.20 9.27
CA LEU A 91 -11.63 15.46 10.43
C LEU A 91 -10.87 14.16 10.71
N ILE A 92 -9.58 14.12 10.36
CA ILE A 92 -8.72 12.96 10.61
C ILE A 92 -8.21 13.04 12.04
N ASP A 93 -8.59 12.04 12.83
CA ASP A 93 -8.11 11.85 14.19
C ASP A 93 -6.63 11.45 14.20
N HIS A 94 -5.79 12.31 14.77
CA HIS A 94 -4.34 12.11 14.83
C HIS A 94 -3.96 10.89 15.67
N GLU A 95 -4.78 10.47 16.64
CA GLU A 95 -4.50 9.28 17.46
C GLU A 95 -4.62 7.97 16.66
N LYS A 96 -5.29 8.01 15.50
CA LYS A 96 -5.41 6.87 14.59
C LYS A 96 -4.26 6.77 13.58
N ILE A 97 -3.34 7.72 13.61
CA ILE A 97 -2.17 7.71 12.72
C ILE A 97 -1.13 6.80 13.36
N GLU A 98 -0.86 5.69 12.70
CA GLU A 98 0.04 4.66 13.16
C GLU A 98 1.48 4.95 12.70
N ASN A 99 2.42 4.64 13.59
CA ASN A 99 3.84 4.65 13.30
C ASN A 99 4.23 3.42 12.47
N LEU A 100 5.37 3.51 11.78
CA LEU A 100 5.90 2.38 11.01
C LEU A 100 7.27 1.98 11.54
N HIS A 101 7.36 0.81 12.16
CA HIS A 101 8.57 0.31 12.83
C HIS A 101 9.65 -0.18 11.84
N THR A 102 10.24 0.71 11.05
CA THR A 102 11.38 0.41 10.18
C THR A 102 12.25 1.64 9.99
N SER A 103 13.53 1.44 9.70
CA SER A 103 14.47 2.54 9.37
C SER A 103 14.42 2.95 7.91
N LYS A 104 13.94 2.09 7.01
CA LYS A 104 13.90 2.38 5.56
C LYS A 104 12.64 1.86 4.92
N ILE A 105 12.08 2.67 4.04
CA ILE A 105 11.03 2.25 3.10
C ILE A 105 11.26 2.86 1.73
N VAL A 106 10.77 2.16 0.70
CA VAL A 106 10.62 2.72 -0.64
C VAL A 106 9.16 3.10 -0.83
N VAL A 107 8.89 4.39 -1.01
CA VAL A 107 7.56 4.91 -1.33
C VAL A 107 7.41 5.02 -2.85
N ILE A 108 6.31 4.50 -3.36
CA ILE A 108 5.99 4.47 -4.79
C ILE A 108 4.71 5.30 -4.99
N PRO A 109 4.85 6.57 -5.39
CA PRO A 109 3.69 7.38 -5.71
C PRO A 109 2.93 6.79 -6.89
N THR A 110 1.64 7.07 -6.97
CA THR A 110 0.78 6.60 -8.04
C THR A 110 0.30 7.76 -8.90
N GLY A 111 0.27 7.55 -10.21
CA GLY A 111 -0.38 8.51 -11.10
C GLY A 111 -1.90 8.36 -11.04
N GLN A 112 -2.58 9.38 -11.55
CA GLN A 112 -4.03 9.41 -11.71
C GLN A 112 -4.67 8.13 -12.30
N THR A 113 -3.96 7.44 -13.19
CA THR A 113 -4.44 6.23 -13.88
C THR A 113 -4.09 4.92 -13.16
N GLY A 114 -3.57 5.01 -11.92
CA GLY A 114 -3.11 3.89 -11.10
C GLY A 114 -1.68 3.41 -11.43
N ALA A 115 -1.00 4.06 -12.38
CA ALA A 115 0.35 3.66 -12.76
C ALA A 115 1.38 4.11 -11.71
N ASN A 116 2.22 3.18 -11.25
CA ASN A 116 3.35 3.47 -10.37
C ASN A 116 4.29 4.51 -11.00
N LYS A 117 4.78 5.42 -10.16
CA LYS A 117 5.72 6.49 -10.52
C LYS A 117 7.11 6.20 -9.97
N LYS A 118 8.03 7.13 -10.19
CA LYS A 118 9.41 6.98 -9.73
C LYS A 118 9.42 6.79 -8.22
N SER A 119 10.04 5.71 -7.78
CA SER A 119 10.15 5.39 -6.36
C SER A 119 11.08 6.36 -5.63
N VAL A 120 10.77 6.59 -4.37
CA VAL A 120 11.51 7.47 -3.45
C VAL A 120 11.91 6.65 -2.23
N LEU A 121 13.20 6.68 -1.88
CA LEU A 121 13.69 6.07 -0.65
C LEU A 121 13.48 7.07 0.49
N LEU A 122 12.81 6.63 1.56
CA LEU A 122 12.75 7.34 2.83
C LEU A 122 13.57 6.57 3.87
N GLU A 123 14.36 7.28 4.65
CA GLU A 123 15.23 6.74 5.68
C GLU A 123 15.01 7.51 7.00
N ASN A 124 14.99 6.77 8.11
CA ASN A 124 15.04 7.30 9.45
C ASN A 124 16.09 6.53 10.26
N ASN A 125 16.90 7.25 11.04
CA ASN A 125 17.93 6.70 11.90
C ASN A 125 17.40 6.06 13.18
N GLU A 126 16.16 6.37 13.58
CA GLU A 126 15.57 5.89 14.85
C GLU A 126 14.91 4.51 14.74
N GLY A 127 14.84 3.94 13.54
CA GLY A 127 14.25 2.62 13.31
C GLY A 127 12.72 2.59 13.36
N VAL A 128 12.06 3.74 13.55
CA VAL A 128 10.61 3.90 13.55
C VAL A 128 10.25 5.21 12.86
N PHE A 129 9.44 5.19 11.79
CA PHE A 129 8.86 6.42 11.26
C PHE A 129 7.70 6.86 12.15
N ASP A 130 7.76 8.12 12.61
CA ASP A 130 6.57 8.80 13.14
C ASP A 130 5.50 8.88 12.04
N GLY A 131 4.28 8.51 12.39
CA GLY A 131 3.19 8.38 11.42
C GLY A 131 2.81 9.71 10.79
N LEU A 132 2.83 10.82 11.54
CA LEU A 132 2.52 12.15 11.00
C LEU A 132 3.62 12.62 10.04
N GLU A 133 4.89 12.46 10.42
CA GLU A 133 6.03 12.79 9.57
C GLU A 133 6.06 11.94 8.28
N LEU A 134 5.80 10.64 8.40
CA LEU A 134 5.70 9.74 7.26
C LEU A 134 4.60 10.20 6.30
N MET A 135 3.42 10.52 6.82
CA MET A 135 2.29 10.99 6.03
C MET A 135 2.60 12.34 5.36
N PHE A 136 3.19 13.29 6.08
CA PHE A 136 3.65 14.56 5.54
C PHE A 136 4.58 14.38 4.33
N ASN A 137 5.60 13.54 4.48
CA ASN A 137 6.52 13.20 3.40
C ASN A 137 5.81 12.53 2.21
N CYS A 138 4.89 11.60 2.48
CA CYS A 138 4.14 10.91 1.43
C CYS A 138 3.23 11.86 0.64
N PHE A 139 2.56 12.81 1.30
CA PHE A 139 1.75 13.83 0.62
C PHE A 139 2.62 14.71 -0.30
N ASN A 140 3.76 15.17 0.20
CA ASN A 140 4.70 15.99 -0.58
C ASN A 140 5.35 15.24 -1.76
N ILE A 141 5.49 13.92 -1.67
CA ILE A 141 5.89 13.05 -2.79
C ILE A 141 4.74 12.90 -3.79
N GLN A 142 3.53 12.63 -3.30
CA GLN A 142 2.37 12.30 -4.12
C GLN A 142 1.84 13.50 -4.91
N GLN A 143 1.91 14.72 -4.35
CA GLN A 143 1.33 15.92 -4.97
C GLN A 143 1.83 16.16 -6.40
N GLN A 144 3.08 15.80 -6.70
CA GLN A 144 3.69 15.95 -8.04
C GLN A 144 2.95 15.17 -9.14
N TYR A 145 2.14 14.20 -8.74
CA TYR A 145 1.40 13.31 -9.63
C TYR A 145 -0.11 13.47 -9.52
N VAL A 146 -0.58 14.35 -8.63
CA VAL A 146 -1.98 14.74 -8.50
C VAL A 146 -2.30 15.78 -9.57
N LYS A 147 -3.41 15.58 -10.28
CA LYS A 147 -3.88 16.50 -11.34
C LYS A 147 -5.20 17.13 -10.92
N PRO A 148 -5.27 18.44 -10.63
CA PRO A 148 -6.49 19.11 -10.17
C PRO A 148 -7.68 18.94 -11.12
N GLU A 149 -7.40 18.90 -12.42
CA GLU A 149 -8.39 18.82 -13.49
C GLU A 149 -8.97 17.41 -13.69
N LYS A 150 -8.46 16.41 -12.98
CA LYS A 150 -8.92 15.02 -13.06
C LYS A 150 -9.35 14.55 -11.67
N ARG A 151 -10.49 13.85 -11.58
CA ARG A 151 -10.89 13.18 -10.32
C ARG A 151 -9.83 12.16 -9.94
N TYR A 152 -9.21 12.26 -8.76
CA TYR A 152 -8.16 11.34 -8.33
C TYR A 152 -8.63 9.89 -8.45
N PHE A 153 -7.83 9.02 -9.06
CA PHE A 153 -8.21 7.68 -9.51
C PHE A 153 -9.44 7.61 -10.44
N SER A 154 -9.49 8.47 -11.48
CA SER A 154 -10.58 8.58 -12.45
C SER A 154 -10.84 7.35 -13.34
N ARG A 155 -10.32 6.16 -13.01
CA ARG A 155 -10.84 4.93 -13.63
C ARG A 155 -12.22 4.67 -13.03
N HIS A 156 -13.22 5.31 -13.61
CA HIS A 156 -14.60 4.87 -13.55
C HIS A 156 -14.64 3.44 -14.11
N ARG A 157 -14.45 2.40 -13.28
CA ARG A 157 -14.88 1.06 -13.68
C ARG A 157 -16.37 1.01 -13.34
N LEU A 158 -17.19 1.22 -14.36
CA LEU A 158 -18.59 0.81 -14.31
C LEU A 158 -18.59 -0.67 -13.96
N ALA A 159 -19.11 -1.02 -12.78
CA ALA A 159 -19.42 -2.40 -12.48
C ALA A 159 -20.35 -2.89 -13.60
N GLN A 160 -19.96 -3.97 -14.29
CA GLN A 160 -20.87 -4.57 -15.25
C GLN A 160 -22.16 -4.94 -14.52
N LYS A 161 -23.32 -4.57 -15.08
CA LYS A 161 -24.67 -4.79 -14.53
C LYS A 161 -25.12 -3.89 -13.36
N GLY A 162 -25.14 -2.57 -13.58
CA GLY A 162 -26.03 -1.67 -12.81
C GLY A 162 -25.74 -1.53 -11.31
N ARG A 163 -24.54 -1.91 -10.85
CA ARG A 163 -24.10 -1.72 -9.46
C ARG A 163 -23.43 -0.36 -9.29
N GLU A 164 -23.44 0.13 -8.05
CA GLU A 164 -22.79 1.38 -7.64
C GLU A 164 -21.35 1.43 -8.12
N GLU A 165 -20.95 2.61 -8.58
CA GLU A 165 -19.60 2.85 -9.06
C GLU A 165 -18.60 2.80 -7.89
N LYS A 166 -17.86 1.70 -7.76
CA LYS A 166 -16.76 1.63 -6.79
C LYS A 166 -15.64 2.55 -7.22
N ARG A 167 -15.47 3.65 -6.49
CA ARG A 167 -14.39 4.62 -6.67
C ARG A 167 -13.35 4.43 -5.59
N LEU A 168 -12.08 4.50 -5.97
CA LEU A 168 -11.01 4.74 -5.02
C LEU A 168 -11.23 6.14 -4.44
N THR A 169 -11.74 6.16 -3.22
CA THR A 169 -11.83 7.33 -2.36
C THR A 169 -10.69 7.28 -1.36
N GLY A 170 -10.42 8.36 -0.64
CA GLY A 170 -9.45 8.29 0.43
C GLY A 170 -7.99 8.43 -0.01
N PHE A 171 -7.12 8.22 0.97
CA PHE A 171 -5.70 7.97 0.78
C PHE A 171 -5.23 6.85 1.71
N GLY A 172 -4.09 6.24 1.40
CA GLY A 172 -3.48 5.21 2.25
C GLY A 172 -2.17 4.69 1.70
N LEU A 173 -1.39 4.05 2.56
CA LEU A 173 -0.14 3.39 2.20
C LEU A 173 -0.36 1.88 2.16
N TYR A 174 0.10 1.24 1.09
CA TYR A 174 -0.10 -0.19 0.89
C TYR A 174 1.21 -0.87 0.60
N ARG A 175 1.48 -1.92 1.35
CA ARG A 175 2.65 -2.76 1.15
C ARG A 175 2.63 -3.32 -0.29
N LEU A 176 3.67 -3.06 -1.07
CA LEU A 176 3.77 -3.55 -2.46
C LEU A 176 4.70 -4.76 -2.56
N GLY A 177 5.75 -4.78 -1.76
CA GLY A 177 6.75 -5.83 -1.78
C GLY A 177 8.08 -5.36 -1.23
N ILE A 178 9.15 -5.64 -1.97
CA ILE A 178 10.51 -5.18 -1.67
C ILE A 178 11.13 -4.54 -2.90
N GLN A 179 11.96 -3.52 -2.70
CA GLN A 179 12.79 -2.93 -3.75
C GLN A 179 14.21 -2.74 -3.19
N GLY A 180 15.19 -3.45 -3.76
CA GLY A 180 16.57 -3.42 -3.25
C GLY A 180 16.72 -3.97 -1.83
N ASN A 181 15.99 -5.02 -1.47
CA ASN A 181 15.86 -5.58 -0.11
C ASN A 181 15.21 -4.62 0.91
N ILE A 182 14.62 -3.51 0.44
CA ILE A 182 13.94 -2.55 1.30
C ILE A 182 12.43 -2.74 1.15
N PRO A 183 11.70 -2.83 2.26
CA PRO A 183 10.26 -2.63 2.33
C PRO A 183 9.69 -1.58 1.36
N SER A 184 8.85 -1.96 0.38
CA SER A 184 8.20 -1.01 -0.53
C SER A 184 6.70 -0.84 -0.26
N PHE A 185 6.22 0.40 -0.39
CA PHE A 185 4.82 0.79 -0.24
C PHE A 185 4.38 1.66 -1.42
N TYR A 186 3.18 1.44 -1.94
CA TYR A 186 2.58 2.38 -2.89
C TYR A 186 1.56 3.28 -2.20
N LEU A 187 1.36 4.47 -2.76
CA LEU A 187 0.39 5.46 -2.29
C LEU A 187 -0.95 5.26 -3.01
N GLY A 188 -1.95 4.72 -2.30
CA GLY A 188 -3.26 4.32 -2.84
C GLY A 188 -4.41 5.13 -2.27
N GLY A 189 -5.64 4.63 -2.42
CA GLY A 189 -6.83 5.20 -1.77
C GLY A 189 -7.04 4.65 -0.35
N TYR A 190 -8.25 4.78 0.19
CA TYR A 190 -8.71 4.08 1.38
C TYR A 190 -8.85 2.56 1.16
N MET A 191 -9.11 2.16 -0.08
CA MET A 191 -9.05 0.77 -0.54
C MET A 191 -7.80 0.55 -1.40
N SER A 192 -7.28 -0.67 -1.38
CA SER A 192 -6.15 -1.06 -2.21
C SER A 192 -6.58 -1.21 -3.68
N PHE A 193 -5.64 -1.18 -4.63
CA PHE A 193 -5.95 -1.55 -6.02
C PHE A 193 -6.39 -3.02 -6.13
N GLY A 194 -5.83 -3.91 -5.30
CA GLY A 194 -6.23 -5.33 -5.27
C GLY A 194 -7.69 -5.48 -4.86
N GLU A 195 -8.09 -4.86 -3.74
CA GLU A 195 -9.47 -4.84 -3.23
C GLU A 195 -10.47 -4.21 -4.22
N LEU A 196 -10.02 -3.27 -5.06
CA LEU A 196 -10.86 -2.72 -6.12
C LEU A 196 -11.09 -3.73 -7.26
N GLU A 197 -10.12 -4.61 -7.54
CA GLU A 197 -10.16 -5.54 -8.67
C GLU A 197 -10.76 -6.91 -8.34
N THR A 198 -10.69 -7.35 -7.07
CA THR A 198 -11.14 -8.69 -6.65
C THR A 198 -12.66 -8.85 -6.59
N ASP A 199 -13.42 -7.78 -6.38
CA ASP A 199 -14.86 -7.89 -6.08
C ASP A 199 -15.77 -8.18 -7.31
N ASP A 200 -15.20 -8.47 -8.49
CA ASP A 200 -15.91 -9.00 -9.67
C ASP A 200 -14.97 -9.67 -10.71
N SER A 201 -13.70 -9.97 -10.39
CA SER A 201 -12.86 -10.78 -11.29
C SER A 201 -12.88 -12.24 -10.86
N LEU A 202 -13.62 -13.03 -11.64
CA LEU A 202 -13.41 -14.47 -11.75
C LEU A 202 -11.89 -14.71 -11.94
N ILE A 203 -11.21 -15.06 -10.85
CA ILE A 203 -9.96 -15.83 -10.94
C ILE A 203 -10.44 -17.22 -11.35
N VAL A 204 -10.47 -17.46 -12.67
CA VAL A 204 -10.58 -18.80 -13.26
C VAL A 204 -9.20 -19.45 -13.19
#